data_AF-A0A414HUT8-F1
#
_entry.id   AF-A0A414HUT8-F1
#
_cell.length_a   1.000
_cell.length_b   1.000
_cell.length_c   1.000
_cell.angle_alpha   90.00
_cell.angle_beta   90.00
_cell.angle_gamma   90.00
#
_symmetry.space_group_name_H-M   'P 1'
#
loop_
_entity.id
_entity.type
_entity.pdbx_description
1 polymer ?
#
loop_
_entity_poly.entity_id
_entity_poly.type
_entity_poly.pdbx_seq_one_letter_code
_entity_poly.pdbx_strand_id
1 'polypeptide(L)'
;MEIKERIQLLLSEMNRGVYEKEAEIGLSLLAALAGESILLLGPPGVAKSMVARRLKRAFVDARAFEYLMSRFSTPDEIFGPVSISRLKESDKYERAVDGYLPTADVVFLDEIWKAGPAIQNTLLTVINEKLFRNGDTELKLPLKLLVAASNELPTQGEGLEALWDRFLIRIISTCVKQEEAFYQMLLDDGDEEEQEACRWQISDEEYAGWQKEIRQIKVSAEVLSCITEIRKNLEKVEIQGSEVHRNVYVSDRRWKNIVKLLKASAFIHGRKEVCLTDLLPVYHCLWNEPEECADIRQIVVRALFVPYVKEIAAINLSLKSDLKVSRVREALEKARQKGDRRDDDLMIIDHFYYQIENHGTGNTYIFIVDYKNLKEYSPKDVPATGVMYADPLNPKRTIIRTFSDATKMKEQGAERVTLYRDEKNLYINGVRFPMRRLKRGEQQQLWLGNMTLTDRDYETELETAHDRIEKLVKDLSENIFISEEDKKGVAQYVATLRKEIAWARVDVRKLRYSDES
;
A
#
# COMPACT_ATOMS: atom_id res chain seq x y z
N MET A 1 18.64 14.35 25.22
CA MET A 1 18.69 13.88 23.83
C MET A 1 17.41 13.12 23.58
N GLU A 2 16.72 13.41 22.49
CA GLU A 2 15.52 12.63 22.14
C GLU A 2 15.92 11.20 21.76
N ILE A 3 15.05 10.22 22.02
CA ILE A 3 15.31 8.80 21.73
C ILE A 3 15.64 8.62 20.24
N LYS A 4 14.91 9.31 19.36
CA LYS A 4 15.11 9.29 17.91
C LYS A 4 16.56 9.66 17.54
N GLU A 5 17.04 10.79 18.05
CA GLU A 5 18.40 11.28 17.76
C GLU A 5 19.46 10.30 18.26
N ARG A 6 19.29 9.77 19.48
CA ARG A 6 20.22 8.78 20.04
C ARG A 6 20.28 7.52 19.19
N ILE A 7 19.14 7.01 18.74
CA ILE A 7 19.09 5.82 17.89
C ILE A 7 19.66 6.09 16.49
N GLN A 8 19.45 7.29 15.93
CA GLN A 8 20.09 7.69 14.67
C GLN A 8 21.62 7.72 14.78
N LEU A 9 22.16 8.28 15.86
CA LEU A 9 23.60 8.26 16.11
C LEU A 9 24.13 6.84 16.35
N LEU A 10 23.38 6.01 17.06
CA LEU A 10 23.73 4.61 17.25
C LEU A 10 23.79 3.87 15.90
N LEU A 11 22.79 4.08 15.04
CA LEU A 11 22.75 3.48 13.71
C LEU A 11 23.89 4.00 12.81
N SER A 12 24.23 5.28 12.86
CA SER A 12 25.36 5.81 12.06
C SER A 12 26.68 5.16 12.46
N GLU A 13 26.92 4.96 13.75
CA GLU A 13 28.11 4.26 14.25
C GLU A 13 28.11 2.78 13.86
N MET A 14 26.95 2.12 13.90
CA MET A 14 26.84 0.70 13.54
C MET A 14 27.04 0.45 12.04
N ASN A 15 26.65 1.40 11.19
CA ASN A 15 26.81 1.32 9.74
C ASN A 15 28.22 1.71 9.26
N ARG A 16 29.09 2.22 10.13
CA ARG A 16 30.46 2.59 9.77
C ARG A 16 31.26 1.37 9.30
N GLY A 17 31.82 1.43 8.09
CA GLY A 17 32.53 0.32 7.45
C GLY A 17 31.61 -0.81 6.99
N VAL A 18 30.30 -0.56 6.89
CA VAL A 18 29.33 -1.52 6.37
C VAL A 18 28.59 -0.91 5.18
N TYR A 19 28.78 -1.49 4.01
CA TYR A 19 28.29 -0.95 2.74
C TYR A 19 26.97 -1.60 2.33
N GLU A 20 25.94 -0.79 2.07
CA GLU A 20 24.59 -1.23 1.63
C GLU A 20 23.88 -2.21 2.58
N LYS A 21 24.00 -1.99 3.90
CA LYS A 21 23.34 -2.82 4.93
C LYS A 21 22.56 -1.99 5.94
N GLU A 22 22.26 -0.75 5.63
CA GLU A 22 21.58 0.17 6.56
C GLU A 22 20.20 -0.36 6.96
N ALA A 23 19.45 -0.92 6.02
CA ALA A 23 18.15 -1.54 6.29
C ALA A 23 18.27 -2.80 7.15
N GLU A 24 19.28 -3.65 6.91
CA GLU A 24 19.52 -4.87 7.69
C GLU A 24 19.86 -4.54 9.14
N ILE A 25 20.75 -3.58 9.37
CA ILE A 25 21.15 -3.13 10.71
C ILE A 25 19.98 -2.41 11.40
N GLY A 26 19.31 -1.50 10.70
CA GLY A 26 18.17 -0.73 11.22
C GLY A 26 17.02 -1.61 11.68
N LEU A 27 16.58 -2.55 10.84
CA LEU A 27 15.51 -3.47 11.17
C LEU A 27 15.91 -4.51 12.22
N SER A 28 17.18 -4.91 12.27
CA SER A 28 17.68 -5.78 13.34
C SER A 28 17.68 -5.07 14.70
N LEU A 29 18.04 -3.78 14.74
CA LEU A 29 17.94 -2.98 15.96
C LEU A 29 16.48 -2.82 16.38
N LEU A 30 15.57 -2.57 15.44
CA LEU A 30 14.13 -2.52 15.70
C LEU A 30 13.60 -3.85 16.25
N ALA A 31 14.02 -5.00 15.69
CA ALA A 31 13.69 -6.32 16.19
C ALA A 31 14.20 -6.53 17.62
N ALA A 32 15.45 -6.14 17.90
CA ALA A 32 16.06 -6.24 19.23
C ALA A 32 15.26 -5.42 20.27
N LEU A 33 14.88 -4.20 19.90
CA LEU A 33 14.06 -3.32 20.75
C LEU A 33 12.62 -3.80 20.89
N ALA A 34 12.09 -4.58 19.94
CA ALA A 34 10.80 -5.24 20.06
C ALA A 34 10.87 -6.60 20.80
N GLY A 35 12.08 -7.13 21.03
CA GLY A 35 12.31 -8.47 21.58
C GLY A 35 12.00 -9.61 20.61
N GLU A 36 11.90 -9.31 19.32
CA GLU A 36 11.52 -10.24 18.24
C GLU A 36 12.77 -10.74 17.48
N SER A 37 12.63 -11.80 16.68
CA SER A 37 13.73 -12.40 15.92
C SER A 37 13.70 -12.04 14.44
N ILE A 38 14.89 -12.04 13.82
CA ILE A 38 15.10 -11.69 12.42
C ILE A 38 15.82 -12.82 11.68
N LEU A 39 15.47 -12.98 10.39
CA LEU A 39 16.14 -13.89 9.46
C LEU A 39 16.77 -13.10 8.31
N LEU A 40 18.04 -13.35 8.04
CA LEU A 40 18.80 -12.83 6.91
C LEU A 40 18.97 -13.93 5.86
N LEU A 41 18.32 -13.77 4.71
CA LEU A 41 18.37 -14.70 3.58
C LEU A 41 19.24 -14.12 2.47
N GLY A 42 20.30 -14.81 2.05
CA GLY A 42 21.15 -14.32 0.96
C GLY A 42 22.36 -15.22 0.77
N PRO A 43 23.18 -15.04 -0.28
CA PRO A 43 24.34 -15.88 -0.54
C PRO A 43 25.43 -15.75 0.55
N PRO A 44 26.38 -16.70 0.63
CA PRO A 44 27.51 -16.57 1.55
C PRO A 44 28.38 -15.37 1.18
N GLY A 45 29.03 -14.75 2.17
CA GLY A 45 29.93 -13.62 1.95
C GLY A 45 29.29 -12.23 1.88
N VAL A 46 27.97 -12.09 2.10
CA VAL A 46 27.25 -10.78 2.08
C VAL A 46 27.20 -10.08 3.45
N ALA A 47 28.20 -10.30 4.29
CA ALA A 47 28.35 -9.68 5.62
C ALA A 47 27.21 -9.95 6.64
N LYS A 48 26.46 -11.06 6.51
CA LYS A 48 25.38 -11.44 7.45
C LYS A 48 25.85 -11.57 8.91
N SER A 49 26.99 -12.21 9.13
CA SER A 49 27.60 -12.34 10.47
C SER A 49 28.06 -10.99 11.02
N MET A 50 28.53 -10.08 10.16
CA MET A 50 28.94 -8.74 10.57
C MET A 50 27.75 -7.95 11.14
N VAL A 51 26.55 -8.05 10.55
CA VAL A 51 25.33 -7.41 11.08
C VAL A 51 25.09 -7.83 12.54
N ALA A 52 25.16 -9.13 12.83
CA ALA A 52 24.98 -9.64 14.19
C ALA A 52 26.08 -9.18 15.16
N ARG A 53 27.34 -9.17 14.72
CA ARG A 53 28.47 -8.66 15.53
C ARG A 53 28.32 -7.16 15.84
N ARG A 54 27.84 -6.36 14.88
CA ARG A 54 27.57 -4.93 15.09
C ARG A 54 26.45 -4.72 16.12
N LEU A 55 25.41 -5.56 16.11
CA LEU A 55 24.29 -5.48 17.07
C LEU A 55 24.69 -5.73 18.51
N LYS A 56 25.74 -6.53 18.76
CA LYS A 56 26.32 -6.65 20.11
C LYS A 56 26.74 -5.28 20.66
N ARG A 57 27.32 -4.42 19.80
CA ARG A 57 27.81 -3.09 20.18
C ARG A 57 26.69 -2.09 20.52
N ALA A 58 25.44 -2.43 20.25
CA ALA A 58 24.29 -1.59 20.58
C ALA A 58 23.93 -1.59 22.08
N PHE A 59 24.37 -2.60 22.83
CA PHE A 59 24.03 -2.80 24.23
C PHE A 59 25.27 -2.79 25.11
N VAL A 60 25.13 -2.24 26.33
CA VAL A 60 26.20 -2.26 27.34
C VAL A 60 26.41 -3.70 27.83
N ASP A 61 27.68 -4.13 27.92
CA ASP A 61 28.11 -5.44 28.45
C ASP A 61 27.40 -6.68 27.85
N ALA A 62 26.84 -6.55 26.64
CA ALA A 62 26.07 -7.62 26.03
C ALA A 62 26.93 -8.83 25.64
N ARG A 63 26.45 -10.01 26.01
CA ARG A 63 27.04 -11.29 25.63
C ARG A 63 26.53 -11.70 24.26
N ALA A 64 27.45 -12.00 23.34
CA ALA A 64 27.10 -12.52 22.02
C ALA A 64 27.44 -14.00 21.93
N PHE A 65 26.57 -14.76 21.28
CA PHE A 65 26.81 -16.16 20.93
C PHE A 65 26.66 -16.31 19.42
N GLU A 66 27.70 -16.82 18.77
CA GLU A 66 27.75 -17.05 17.31
C GLU A 66 28.05 -18.53 17.06
N TYR A 67 27.23 -19.16 16.21
CA TYR A 67 27.42 -20.57 15.88
C TYR A 67 26.96 -20.88 14.45
N LEU A 68 27.76 -21.65 13.73
CA LEU A 68 27.46 -22.15 12.38
C LEU A 68 26.81 -23.54 12.48
N MET A 69 25.56 -23.63 12.05
CA MET A 69 24.81 -24.89 12.10
C MET A 69 25.26 -25.87 11.01
N SER A 70 25.37 -27.13 11.41
CA SER A 70 25.59 -28.26 10.53
C SER A 70 24.59 -29.37 10.83
N ARG A 71 24.45 -30.33 9.91
CA ARG A 71 23.60 -31.52 10.13
C ARG A 71 24.04 -32.39 11.31
N PHE A 72 25.26 -32.19 11.79
CA PHE A 72 25.85 -32.93 12.92
C PHE A 72 25.87 -32.11 14.20
N SER A 73 25.43 -30.85 14.16
CA SER A 73 25.43 -29.97 15.34
C SER A 73 24.58 -30.59 16.43
N THR A 74 25.17 -30.68 17.63
CA THR A 74 24.52 -31.26 18.79
C THR A 74 23.93 -30.17 19.70
N PRO A 75 22.88 -30.47 20.49
CA PRO A 75 22.39 -29.55 21.51
C PRO A 75 23.46 -29.14 22.52
N ASP A 76 24.46 -29.97 22.77
CA ASP A 76 25.56 -29.70 23.71
C ASP A 76 26.44 -28.53 23.25
N GLU A 77 26.64 -28.38 21.94
CA GLU A 77 27.44 -27.28 21.38
C GLU A 77 26.72 -25.93 21.41
N ILE A 78 25.38 -25.93 21.47
CA ILE A 78 24.56 -24.72 21.36
C ILE A 78 24.05 -24.27 22.74
N PHE A 79 23.58 -25.23 23.54
CA PHE A 79 22.99 -24.98 24.85
C PHE A 79 23.92 -25.31 26.02
N GLY A 80 25.11 -25.80 25.72
CA GLY A 80 26.13 -26.18 26.70
C GLY A 80 26.11 -27.68 27.03
N PRO A 81 27.28 -28.27 27.32
CA PRO A 81 27.41 -29.69 27.57
C PRO A 81 26.75 -30.11 28.89
N VAL A 82 26.37 -31.38 28.99
CA VAL A 82 25.88 -31.94 30.25
C VAL A 82 27.00 -31.96 31.28
N SER A 83 26.72 -31.43 32.47
CA SER A 83 27.67 -31.35 33.57
C SER A 83 27.89 -32.74 34.18
N ILE A 84 29.04 -33.36 33.88
CA ILE A 84 29.41 -34.68 34.41
C ILE A 84 29.49 -34.68 35.94
N SER A 85 29.96 -33.59 36.55
CA SER A 85 30.04 -33.46 38.01
C SER A 85 28.66 -33.44 38.67
N ARG A 86 27.71 -32.64 38.15
CA ARG A 86 26.32 -32.58 38.65
C ARG A 86 25.62 -33.93 38.50
N LEU A 87 25.84 -34.61 37.38
CA LEU A 87 25.28 -35.94 37.15
C LEU A 87 25.85 -36.98 38.12
N LYS A 88 27.16 -36.97 38.38
CA LYS A 88 27.81 -37.93 39.28
C LYS A 88 27.55 -37.66 40.77
N GLU A 89 27.48 -36.39 41.17
CA GLU A 89 27.40 -35.99 42.59
C GLU A 89 25.97 -35.82 43.08
N SER A 90 25.06 -35.36 42.20
CA SER A 90 23.69 -35.00 42.57
C SER A 90 22.60 -35.76 41.81
N ASP A 91 22.97 -36.69 40.92
CA ASP A 91 22.04 -37.42 40.03
C ASP A 91 21.11 -36.48 39.23
N LYS A 92 21.59 -35.27 38.95
CA LYS A 92 20.85 -34.24 38.22
C LYS A 92 21.38 -34.08 36.81
N TYR A 93 20.46 -34.13 35.85
CA TYR A 93 20.75 -33.86 34.45
C TYR A 93 20.71 -32.35 34.19
N GLU A 94 21.84 -31.67 34.41
CA GLU A 94 21.98 -30.22 34.20
C GLU A 94 23.11 -29.90 33.21
N ARG A 95 22.87 -28.91 32.35
CA ARG A 95 23.82 -28.38 31.36
C ARG A 95 24.63 -27.22 31.92
N ALA A 96 25.91 -27.16 31.55
CA ALA A 96 26.79 -26.02 31.79
C ALA A 96 26.51 -24.95 30.74
N VAL A 97 25.63 -24.00 31.06
CA VAL A 97 25.08 -23.02 30.11
C VAL A 97 25.92 -21.74 29.93
N ASP A 98 26.96 -21.56 30.74
CA ASP A 98 27.77 -20.33 30.72
C ASP A 98 28.62 -20.25 29.44
N GLY A 99 28.55 -19.10 28.77
CA GLY A 99 29.17 -18.89 27.46
C GLY A 99 28.37 -19.44 26.26
N TYR A 100 27.23 -20.09 26.51
CA TYR A 100 26.34 -20.63 25.47
C TYR A 100 25.08 -19.78 25.28
N LEU A 101 24.25 -20.17 24.31
CA LEU A 101 23.00 -19.50 23.95
C LEU A 101 22.15 -19.08 25.17
N PRO A 102 21.95 -19.92 26.23
CA PRO A 102 21.06 -19.54 27.32
C PRO A 102 21.52 -18.33 28.15
N THR A 103 22.78 -17.91 28.03
CA THR A 103 23.33 -16.75 28.76
C THR A 103 23.60 -15.54 27.85
N ALA A 104 23.30 -15.63 26.55
CA ALA A 104 23.59 -14.60 25.56
C ALA A 104 22.42 -13.60 25.38
N ASP A 105 22.77 -12.32 25.22
CA ASP A 105 21.85 -11.24 24.88
C ASP A 105 21.54 -11.20 23.39
N VAL A 106 22.58 -11.42 22.56
CA VAL A 106 22.50 -11.41 21.10
C VAL A 106 23.00 -12.75 20.57
N VAL A 107 22.15 -13.44 19.82
CA VAL A 107 22.45 -14.77 19.28
C VAL A 107 22.46 -14.71 17.76
N PHE A 108 23.52 -15.21 17.14
CA PHE A 108 23.66 -15.39 15.70
C PHE A 108 23.78 -16.87 15.35
N LEU A 109 22.83 -17.39 14.57
CA LEU A 109 22.82 -18.77 14.09
C LEU A 109 22.90 -18.77 12.56
N ASP A 110 24.05 -19.15 12.02
CA ASP A 110 24.21 -19.27 10.57
C ASP A 110 23.79 -20.67 10.10
N GLU A 111 23.32 -20.76 8.86
CA GLU A 111 22.79 -21.98 8.24
C GLU A 111 21.67 -22.68 9.04
N ILE A 112 20.74 -21.89 9.59
CA ILE A 112 19.72 -22.34 10.55
C ILE A 112 18.90 -23.56 10.09
N TRP A 113 18.69 -23.73 8.78
CA TRP A 113 17.92 -24.86 8.23
C TRP A 113 18.64 -26.20 8.31
N LYS A 114 19.95 -26.21 8.60
CA LYS A 114 20.73 -27.44 8.80
C LYS A 114 20.64 -27.98 10.23
N ALA A 115 19.97 -27.27 11.14
CA ALA A 115 19.84 -27.68 12.54
C ALA A 115 19.00 -28.95 12.68
N GLY A 116 19.41 -29.86 13.58
CA GLY A 116 18.65 -31.08 13.87
C GLY A 116 17.32 -30.84 14.63
N PRO A 117 16.36 -31.78 14.61
CA PRO A 117 15.03 -31.59 15.22
C PRO A 117 15.05 -31.24 16.72
N ALA A 118 16.00 -31.76 17.49
CA ALA A 118 16.14 -31.47 18.92
C ALA A 118 16.50 -29.98 19.18
N ILE A 119 17.37 -29.42 18.33
CA ILE A 119 17.75 -28.01 18.39
C ILE A 119 16.56 -27.15 17.99
N GLN A 120 15.89 -27.48 16.89
CA GLN A 120 14.72 -26.76 16.40
C GLN A 120 13.62 -26.64 17.47
N ASN A 121 13.24 -27.75 18.10
CA ASN A 121 12.20 -27.76 19.14
C ASN A 121 12.58 -26.88 20.33
N THR A 122 13.85 -26.89 20.73
CA THR A 122 14.34 -26.05 21.82
C THR A 122 14.33 -24.57 21.42
N LEU A 123 14.77 -24.26 20.19
CA LEU A 123 14.74 -22.89 19.64
C LEU A 123 13.32 -22.32 19.54
N LEU A 124 12.31 -23.15 19.27
CA LEU A 124 10.91 -22.70 19.28
C LEU A 124 10.52 -22.14 20.66
N THR A 125 10.90 -22.81 21.75
CA THR A 125 10.63 -22.36 23.12
C THR A 125 11.45 -21.11 23.47
N VAL A 126 12.73 -21.09 23.07
CA VAL A 126 13.64 -19.94 23.25
C VAL A 126 13.07 -18.68 22.59
N ILE A 127 12.62 -18.77 21.33
CA ILE A 127 12.15 -17.60 20.58
C ILE A 127 10.82 -17.07 21.14
N ASN A 128 9.88 -17.96 21.48
CA ASN A 128 8.54 -17.56 21.93
C ASN A 128 8.50 -17.11 23.39
N GLU A 129 9.05 -17.93 24.28
CA GLU A 129 8.87 -17.80 25.72
C GLU A 129 10.07 -17.13 26.37
N LYS A 130 11.21 -17.06 25.66
CA LYS A 130 12.50 -16.62 26.23
C LYS A 130 12.84 -17.46 27.47
N LEU A 131 12.52 -18.75 27.40
CA LEU A 131 12.76 -19.75 28.44
C LEU A 131 13.60 -20.89 27.88
N PHE A 132 14.47 -21.43 28.73
CA PHE A 132 15.23 -22.64 28.46
C PHE A 132 15.06 -23.62 29.62
N ARG A 133 14.69 -24.86 29.31
CA ARG A 133 14.56 -25.94 30.31
C ARG A 133 15.91 -26.62 30.50
N ASN A 134 16.52 -26.41 31.66
CA ASN A 134 17.76 -27.06 32.05
C ASN A 134 17.48 -28.14 33.10
N GLY A 135 17.18 -29.35 32.62
CA GLY A 135 16.79 -30.46 33.47
C GLY A 135 15.45 -30.21 34.16
N ASP A 136 15.48 -30.12 35.48
CA ASP A 136 14.35 -29.84 36.38
C ASP A 136 14.06 -28.34 36.56
N THR A 137 14.92 -27.45 36.06
CA THR A 137 14.81 -25.99 36.24
C THR A 137 14.48 -25.27 34.93
N GLU A 138 13.70 -24.19 35.03
CA GLU A 138 13.45 -23.28 33.91
C GLU A 138 14.27 -21.99 34.09
N LEU A 139 15.08 -21.66 33.08
CA LEU A 139 15.92 -20.48 33.05
C LEU A 139 15.29 -19.44 32.13
N LYS A 140 15.11 -18.22 32.64
CA LYS A 140 14.70 -17.08 31.82
C LYS A 140 15.90 -16.49 31.11
N LEU A 141 15.79 -16.36 29.80
CA LEU A 141 16.87 -15.93 28.93
C LEU A 141 16.96 -14.40 28.90
N PRO A 142 18.18 -13.82 28.95
CA PRO A 142 18.39 -12.39 28.71
C PRO A 142 18.29 -12.01 27.23
N LEU A 143 17.95 -12.96 26.35
CA LEU A 143 17.92 -12.84 24.90
C LEU A 143 17.10 -11.64 24.38
N LYS A 144 17.82 -10.59 23.98
CA LYS A 144 17.29 -9.37 23.36
C LYS A 144 17.04 -9.59 21.87
N LEU A 145 17.96 -10.24 21.16
CA LEU A 145 17.87 -10.48 19.72
C LEU A 145 18.37 -11.87 19.33
N LEU A 146 17.61 -12.53 18.44
CA LEU A 146 18.08 -13.71 17.72
C LEU A 146 18.09 -13.40 16.22
N VAL A 147 19.27 -13.43 15.64
CA VAL A 147 19.52 -13.29 14.21
C VAL A 147 19.83 -14.68 13.65
N ALA A 148 19.02 -15.15 12.72
CA ALA A 148 19.34 -16.34 11.96
C ALA A 148 19.77 -15.96 10.54
N ALA A 149 20.66 -16.74 9.94
CA ALA A 149 21.06 -16.58 8.56
C ALA A 149 20.94 -17.90 7.80
N SER A 150 20.65 -17.81 6.51
CA SER A 150 20.76 -18.94 5.59
C SER A 150 20.89 -18.47 4.14
N ASN A 151 21.37 -19.38 3.28
CA ASN A 151 21.44 -19.19 1.85
C ASN A 151 20.22 -19.81 1.12
N GLU A 152 19.41 -20.61 1.82
CA GLU A 152 18.31 -21.39 1.27
C GLU A 152 17.01 -21.14 2.05
N LEU A 153 15.87 -21.52 1.46
CA LEU A 153 14.59 -21.59 2.16
C LEU A 153 14.47 -22.93 2.90
N PRO A 154 13.66 -23.01 3.97
CA PRO A 154 13.44 -24.26 4.68
C PRO A 154 12.86 -25.33 3.74
N THR A 155 13.37 -26.55 3.85
CA THR A 155 12.81 -27.69 3.11
C THR A 155 11.41 -28.03 3.63
N GLN A 156 10.43 -28.12 2.72
CA GLN A 156 9.05 -28.44 3.07
C GLN A 156 8.95 -29.83 3.71
N GLY A 157 8.11 -29.96 4.74
CA GLY A 157 7.87 -31.24 5.42
C GLY A 157 8.90 -31.67 6.47
N GLU A 158 9.98 -30.92 6.70
CA GLU A 158 10.98 -31.21 7.75
C GLU A 158 10.66 -30.58 9.12
N GLY A 159 9.45 -30.01 9.29
CA GLY A 159 9.04 -29.32 10.52
C GLY A 159 9.64 -27.91 10.69
N LEU A 160 10.49 -27.48 9.76
CA LEU A 160 11.14 -26.17 9.75
C LEU A 160 10.16 -25.01 9.52
N GLU A 161 8.97 -25.27 8.99
CA GLU A 161 7.91 -24.28 8.79
C GLU A 161 7.49 -23.60 10.09
N ALA A 162 7.48 -24.36 11.21
CA ALA A 162 7.17 -23.82 12.52
C ALA A 162 8.22 -22.79 12.95
N LEU A 163 9.50 -23.04 12.67
CA LEU A 163 10.61 -22.14 12.99
C LEU A 163 10.65 -20.94 12.03
N TRP A 164 10.42 -21.18 10.74
CA TRP A 164 10.24 -20.14 9.72
C TRP A 164 9.18 -19.12 10.15
N ASP A 165 8.05 -19.59 10.70
CA ASP A 165 6.97 -18.72 11.12
C ASP A 165 7.34 -17.87 12.37
N ARG A 166 8.38 -18.25 13.12
CA ARG A 166 8.84 -17.57 14.34
C ARG A 166 9.79 -16.41 14.07
N PHE A 167 10.45 -16.41 12.93
CA PHE A 167 11.18 -15.23 12.45
C PHE A 167 10.20 -14.18 11.96
N LEU A 168 10.05 -13.11 12.73
CA LEU A 168 9.09 -12.05 12.44
C LEU A 168 9.54 -11.23 11.24
N ILE A 169 10.78 -10.73 11.27
CA ILE A 169 11.36 -9.93 10.19
C ILE A 169 12.19 -10.85 9.29
N ARG A 170 12.02 -10.71 7.98
CA ARG A 170 12.76 -11.44 6.97
C ARG A 170 13.35 -10.45 5.97
N ILE A 171 14.67 -10.48 5.81
CA ILE A 171 15.39 -9.60 4.90
C ILE A 171 16.17 -10.42 3.89
N ILE A 172 16.09 -10.00 2.64
CA ILE A 172 16.89 -10.56 1.55
C ILE A 172 18.19 -9.74 1.49
N SER A 173 19.28 -10.33 1.96
CA SER A 173 20.61 -9.73 1.91
C SER A 173 21.23 -9.96 0.52
N THR A 174 21.44 -8.88 -0.23
CA THR A 174 22.13 -8.92 -1.53
C THR A 174 23.60 -8.50 -1.41
N CYS A 175 24.40 -8.82 -2.42
CA CYS A 175 25.72 -8.21 -2.59
C CYS A 175 25.59 -6.69 -2.82
N VAL A 176 26.68 -5.97 -2.59
CA VAL A 176 26.80 -4.53 -2.88
C VAL A 176 26.53 -4.31 -4.38
N LYS A 177 25.62 -3.39 -4.71
CA LYS A 177 25.17 -3.11 -6.07
C LYS A 177 25.74 -1.82 -6.65
N GLN A 178 25.90 -0.78 -5.85
CA GLN A 178 26.45 0.51 -6.25
C GLN A 178 27.96 0.40 -6.41
N GLU A 179 28.47 0.88 -7.54
CA GLU A 179 29.90 0.82 -7.87
C GLU A 179 30.74 1.64 -6.87
N GLU A 180 30.24 2.80 -6.44
CA GLU A 180 30.93 3.66 -5.47
C GLU A 180 31.08 2.97 -4.12
N ALA A 181 30.01 2.35 -3.62
CA ALA A 181 30.03 1.61 -2.36
C ALA A 181 30.94 0.37 -2.47
N PHE A 182 30.96 -0.28 -3.64
CA PHE A 182 31.85 -1.41 -3.92
C PHE A 182 33.32 -0.98 -3.90
N TYR A 183 33.67 0.15 -4.52
CA TYR A 183 35.05 0.67 -4.48
C TYR A 183 35.47 1.05 -3.07
N GLN A 184 34.60 1.71 -2.30
CA GLN A 184 34.91 2.02 -0.90
C GLN A 184 35.15 0.75 -0.08
N MET A 185 34.29 -0.26 -0.24
CA MET A 185 34.46 -1.57 0.40
C MET A 185 35.79 -2.24 0.06
N LEU A 186 36.25 -2.14 -1.20
CA LEU A 186 37.52 -2.74 -1.63
C LEU A 186 38.76 -1.99 -1.11
N LEU A 187 38.62 -0.70 -0.83
CA LEU A 187 39.70 0.17 -0.35
C LEU A 187 39.71 0.30 1.19
N ASP A 188 38.71 -0.26 1.86
CA ASP A 188 38.61 -0.30 3.31
C ASP A 188 39.54 -1.38 3.86
N ASP A 189 40.68 -0.97 4.41
CA ASP A 189 41.70 -1.88 4.96
C ASP A 189 41.25 -2.60 6.24
N GLY A 190 40.03 -2.34 6.73
CA GLY A 190 39.41 -3.10 7.83
C GLY A 190 40.03 -2.89 9.22
N ASP A 191 41.02 -1.99 9.33
CA ASP A 191 41.80 -1.73 10.54
C ASP A 191 41.07 -0.88 11.61
N GLU A 192 39.79 -0.54 11.42
CA GLU A 192 38.97 0.08 12.47
C GLU A 192 38.36 -0.97 13.42
N GLU A 193 39.20 -1.88 13.93
CA GLU A 193 38.86 -2.68 15.09
C GLU A 193 39.23 -1.95 16.41
N GLU A 194 38.20 -1.75 17.24
CA GLU A 194 38.22 -1.92 18.71
C GLU A 194 38.37 -0.74 19.70
N GLN A 195 38.50 0.54 19.31
CA GLN A 195 38.94 1.52 20.33
C GLN A 195 37.90 2.39 21.07
N GLU A 196 36.65 2.52 20.61
CA GLU A 196 35.67 3.32 21.38
C GLU A 196 34.36 2.55 21.62
N ALA A 197 34.06 2.32 22.91
CA ALA A 197 32.73 1.93 23.34
C ALA A 197 31.74 2.95 22.80
N CYS A 198 30.76 2.51 22.00
CA CYS A 198 29.78 3.41 21.43
C CYS A 198 29.06 4.14 22.57
N ARG A 199 29.25 5.46 22.65
CA ARG A 199 28.70 6.31 23.72
C ARG A 199 27.17 6.21 23.85
N TRP A 200 26.51 5.75 22.79
CA TRP A 200 25.06 5.68 22.67
C TRP A 200 24.47 4.31 23.00
N GLN A 201 25.29 3.36 23.48
CA GLN A 201 24.88 2.03 23.93
C GLN A 201 23.70 2.06 24.91
N ILE A 202 22.83 1.06 24.80
CA ILE A 202 21.61 0.93 25.59
C ILE A 202 21.90 0.04 26.81
N SER A 203 21.60 0.53 28.01
CA SER A 203 21.76 -0.25 29.24
C SER A 203 20.58 -1.21 29.46
N ASP A 204 20.77 -2.22 30.32
CA ASP A 204 19.71 -3.17 30.66
C ASP A 204 18.52 -2.52 31.38
N GLU A 205 18.80 -1.53 32.24
CA GLU A 205 17.76 -0.78 32.94
C GLU A 205 16.92 0.04 31.97
N GLU A 206 17.58 0.72 31.02
CA GLU A 206 16.92 1.47 29.95
C GLU A 206 16.09 0.54 29.08
N TYR A 207 16.66 -0.58 28.63
CA TYR A 207 15.96 -1.56 27.82
C TYR A 207 14.70 -2.09 28.54
N ALA A 208 14.82 -2.47 29.82
CA ALA A 208 13.68 -2.94 30.61
C ALA A 208 12.59 -1.86 30.80
N GLY A 209 12.99 -0.58 30.92
CA GLY A 209 12.10 0.57 30.93
C GLY A 209 11.36 0.73 29.60
N TRP A 210 12.09 0.73 28.49
CA TRP A 210 11.56 0.86 27.13
C TRP A 210 10.58 -0.27 26.79
N GLN A 211 10.87 -1.51 27.19
CA GLN A 211 9.93 -2.63 27.04
C GLN A 211 8.57 -2.39 27.72
N LYS A 212 8.53 -1.64 28.84
CA LYS A 212 7.27 -1.27 29.50
C LYS A 212 6.56 -0.15 28.74
N GLU A 213 7.30 0.86 28.28
CA GLU A 213 6.74 1.99 27.54
C GLU A 213 6.20 1.60 26.16
N ILE A 214 6.93 0.76 25.40
CA ILE A 214 6.50 0.22 24.10
C ILE A 214 5.13 -0.46 24.22
N ARG A 215 4.86 -1.17 25.33
CA ARG A 215 3.55 -1.84 25.54
C ARG A 215 2.40 -0.86 25.70
N GLN A 216 2.65 0.35 26.22
CA GLN A 216 1.64 1.38 26.47
C GLN A 216 1.25 2.17 25.22
N ILE A 217 2.05 2.11 24.15
CA ILE A 217 1.76 2.82 22.90
C ILE A 217 0.43 2.32 22.31
N LYS A 218 -0.39 3.29 21.90
CA LYS A 218 -1.70 3.04 21.31
C LYS A 218 -1.58 2.81 19.81
N VAL A 219 -2.49 2.02 19.27
CA VAL A 219 -2.62 1.81 17.82
C VAL A 219 -3.86 2.55 17.37
N SER A 220 -3.71 3.45 16.41
CA SER A 220 -4.80 4.24 15.85
C SER A 220 -5.75 3.38 15.01
N ALA A 221 -7.02 3.78 14.94
CA ALA A 221 -8.02 3.07 14.14
C ALA A 221 -7.67 3.07 12.64
N GLU A 222 -7.02 4.14 12.17
CA GLU A 222 -6.52 4.26 10.79
C GLU A 222 -5.50 3.17 10.46
N VAL A 223 -4.54 2.93 11.36
CA VAL A 223 -3.55 1.85 11.21
C VAL A 223 -4.21 0.48 11.20
N LEU A 224 -5.20 0.23 12.07
CA LEU A 224 -5.96 -1.03 12.08
C LEU A 224 -6.76 -1.25 10.78
N SER A 225 -7.36 -0.19 10.24
CA SER A 225 -8.04 -0.23 8.95
C SER A 225 -7.06 -0.56 7.83
N CYS A 226 -5.86 0.05 7.83
CA CYS A 226 -4.82 -0.23 6.84
C CYS A 226 -4.30 -1.67 6.95
N ILE A 227 -4.08 -2.19 8.17
CA ILE A 227 -3.71 -3.60 8.39
C ILE A 227 -4.77 -4.56 7.83
N THR A 228 -6.03 -4.25 8.05
CA THR A 228 -7.15 -5.06 7.53
C THR A 228 -7.19 -5.04 6.00
N GLU A 229 -6.91 -3.89 5.39
CA GLU A 229 -6.81 -3.74 3.94
C GLU A 229 -5.62 -4.53 3.38
N ILE A 230 -4.45 -4.47 4.02
CA ILE A 230 -3.28 -5.29 3.65
C ILE A 230 -3.65 -6.77 3.74
N ARG A 231 -4.24 -7.23 4.85
CA ARG A 231 -4.67 -8.63 5.04
C ARG A 231 -5.57 -9.12 3.90
N LYS A 232 -6.56 -8.32 3.50
CA LYS A 232 -7.48 -8.68 2.39
C LYS A 232 -6.77 -8.75 1.04
N ASN A 233 -5.81 -7.86 0.80
CA ASN A 233 -5.08 -7.83 -0.47
C ASN A 233 -4.01 -8.94 -0.56
N LEU A 234 -3.52 -9.47 0.57
CA LEU A 234 -2.63 -10.64 0.61
C LEU A 234 -3.30 -11.95 0.16
N GLU A 235 -4.64 -12.02 0.15
CA GLU A 235 -5.36 -13.16 -0.43
C GLU A 235 -5.31 -13.17 -1.97
N LYS A 236 -4.91 -12.05 -2.59
CA LYS A 236 -4.94 -11.82 -4.05
C LYS A 236 -3.60 -11.35 -4.59
N VAL A 237 -2.48 -11.87 -4.08
CA VAL A 237 -1.15 -11.48 -4.57
C VAL A 237 -0.98 -12.01 -5.99
N GLU A 238 -0.81 -11.10 -6.94
CA GLU A 238 -0.36 -11.39 -8.31
C GLU A 238 1.17 -11.50 -8.28
N ILE A 239 1.71 -12.58 -8.84
CA ILE A 239 3.15 -12.75 -9.02
C ILE A 239 3.51 -12.36 -10.44
N GLN A 240 4.51 -11.51 -10.61
CA GLN A 240 5.03 -11.14 -11.93
C GLN A 240 5.47 -12.38 -12.71
N GLY A 241 4.76 -12.70 -13.79
CA GLY A 241 5.06 -13.85 -14.68
C GLY A 241 4.19 -15.09 -14.48
N SER A 242 3.19 -15.07 -13.59
CA SER A 242 2.21 -16.15 -13.40
C SER A 242 0.77 -15.62 -13.45
N GLU A 243 -0.12 -16.26 -14.21
CA GLU A 243 -1.56 -15.96 -14.23
C GLU A 243 -2.30 -16.43 -12.96
N VAL A 244 -1.61 -17.10 -12.04
CA VAL A 244 -2.19 -17.69 -10.83
C VAL A 244 -1.97 -16.79 -9.63
N HIS A 245 -3.06 -16.30 -9.02
CA HIS A 245 -3.02 -15.64 -7.72
C HIS A 245 -2.57 -16.62 -6.63
N ARG A 246 -1.57 -16.22 -5.83
CA ARG A 246 -1.18 -16.98 -4.63
C ARG A 246 -1.77 -16.32 -3.38
N ASN A 247 -2.31 -17.15 -2.49
CA ASN A 247 -2.74 -16.71 -1.17
C ASN A 247 -1.56 -16.78 -0.21
N VAL A 248 -1.03 -15.62 0.19
CA VAL A 248 0.05 -15.55 1.16
C VAL A 248 -0.54 -15.65 2.56
N TYR A 249 -0.49 -16.86 3.14
CA TYR A 249 -0.97 -17.07 4.49
C TYR A 249 -0.07 -16.40 5.53
N VAL A 250 -0.68 -15.53 6.34
CA VAL A 250 -0.06 -14.85 7.48
C VAL A 250 -0.84 -15.21 8.74
N SER A 251 -0.18 -15.85 9.71
CA SER A 251 -0.82 -16.29 10.95
C SER A 251 -1.27 -15.11 11.83
N ASP A 252 -2.36 -15.29 12.59
CA ASP A 252 -2.83 -14.27 13.55
C ASP A 252 -1.75 -13.95 14.61
N ARG A 253 -0.90 -14.94 14.95
CA ARG A 253 0.26 -14.75 15.82
C ARG A 253 1.24 -13.74 15.22
N ARG A 254 1.56 -13.88 13.93
CA ARG A 254 2.46 -12.94 13.25
C ARG A 254 1.86 -11.53 13.25
N TRP A 255 0.57 -11.36 12.97
CA TRP A 255 -0.08 -10.06 13.07
C TRP A 255 0.04 -9.42 14.46
N LYS A 256 -0.12 -10.21 15.53
CA LYS A 256 0.07 -9.72 16.90
C LYS A 256 1.52 -9.26 17.16
N ASN A 257 2.52 -9.97 16.64
CA ASN A 257 3.92 -9.58 16.78
C ASN A 257 4.29 -8.39 15.90
N ILE A 258 3.72 -8.28 14.69
CA ILE A 258 3.83 -7.08 13.84
C ILE A 258 3.36 -5.84 14.61
N VAL A 259 2.24 -5.92 15.33
CA VAL A 259 1.74 -4.79 16.13
C VAL A 259 2.74 -4.39 17.23
N LYS A 260 3.46 -5.33 17.84
CA LYS A 260 4.52 -4.98 18.81
C LYS A 260 5.69 -4.26 18.12
N LEU A 261 6.08 -4.73 16.94
CA LEU A 261 7.14 -4.11 16.12
C LEU A 261 6.76 -2.67 15.74
N LEU A 262 5.51 -2.44 15.34
CA LEU A 262 4.96 -1.10 15.04
C LEU A 262 5.00 -0.18 16.25
N LYS A 263 4.65 -0.69 17.43
CA LYS A 263 4.76 0.06 18.69
C LYS A 263 6.22 0.42 19.00
N ALA A 264 7.15 -0.51 18.80
CA ALA A 264 8.58 -0.23 18.97
C ALA A 264 9.06 0.86 17.99
N SER A 265 8.62 0.82 16.72
CA SER A 265 8.93 1.87 15.75
C SER A 265 8.40 3.23 16.20
N ALA A 266 7.14 3.31 16.62
CA ALA A 266 6.55 4.56 17.12
C ALA A 266 7.29 5.09 18.36
N PHE A 267 7.67 4.21 19.29
CA PHE A 267 8.45 4.56 20.48
C PHE A 267 9.78 5.22 20.14
N ILE A 268 10.53 4.61 19.22
CA ILE A 268 11.85 5.10 18.80
C ILE A 268 11.74 6.48 18.16
N HIS A 269 10.64 6.76 17.46
CA HIS A 269 10.32 8.08 16.92
C HIS A 269 9.78 9.07 17.96
N GLY A 270 9.74 8.73 19.25
CA GLY A 270 9.22 9.59 20.32
C GLY A 270 7.69 9.75 20.32
N ARG A 271 6.96 8.92 19.58
CA ARG A 271 5.50 8.99 19.44
C ARG A 271 4.81 8.08 20.45
N LYS A 272 3.65 8.54 20.95
CA LYS A 272 2.76 7.77 21.85
C LYS A 272 1.71 6.93 21.12
N GLU A 273 1.59 7.13 19.81
CA GLU A 273 0.64 6.43 18.94
C GLU A 273 1.33 5.98 17.65
N VAL A 274 0.95 4.81 17.16
CA VAL A 274 1.41 4.26 15.87
C VAL A 274 0.77 5.04 14.73
N CYS A 275 1.59 5.39 13.73
CA CYS A 275 1.17 6.11 12.53
C CYS A 275 1.30 5.21 11.29
N LEU A 276 0.69 5.65 10.18
CA LEU A 276 0.78 4.93 8.90
C LEU A 276 2.22 4.78 8.40
N THR A 277 3.12 5.68 8.77
CA THR A 277 4.54 5.61 8.39
C THR A 277 5.27 4.40 8.96
N ASP A 278 4.80 3.84 10.08
CA ASP A 278 5.38 2.65 10.69
C ASP A 278 5.03 1.37 9.92
N LEU A 279 3.98 1.40 9.08
CA LEU A 279 3.49 0.22 8.37
C LEU A 279 4.34 -0.15 7.17
N LEU A 280 5.13 0.77 6.61
CA LEU A 280 5.89 0.46 5.40
C LEU A 280 6.91 -0.67 5.64
N PRO A 281 7.75 -0.66 6.70
CA PRO A 281 8.68 -1.75 6.98
C PRO A 281 8.03 -3.12 7.26
N VAL A 282 6.70 -3.18 7.46
CA VAL A 282 5.98 -4.44 7.74
C VAL A 282 6.02 -5.40 6.56
N TYR A 283 6.25 -4.95 5.31
CA TYR A 283 6.34 -5.87 4.18
C TYR A 283 7.40 -6.96 4.40
N HIS A 284 8.49 -6.65 5.11
CA HIS A 284 9.52 -7.62 5.51
C HIS A 284 9.02 -8.75 6.42
N CYS A 285 7.85 -8.59 7.04
CA CYS A 285 7.25 -9.62 7.88
C CYS A 285 6.27 -10.51 7.11
N LEU A 286 5.76 -10.06 5.95
CA LEU A 286 4.59 -10.65 5.31
C LEU A 286 4.93 -11.73 4.28
N TRP A 287 6.05 -11.58 3.54
CA TRP A 287 6.43 -12.51 2.46
C TRP A 287 6.93 -13.85 3.00
N ASN A 288 6.62 -14.94 2.29
CA ASN A 288 7.14 -16.29 2.58
C ASN A 288 8.18 -16.72 1.55
N GLU A 289 8.05 -16.28 0.31
CA GLU A 289 9.04 -16.50 -0.74
C GLU A 289 9.66 -15.16 -1.20
N PRO A 290 10.96 -15.12 -1.56
CA PRO A 290 11.63 -13.89 -2.00
C PRO A 290 10.96 -13.21 -3.20
N GLU A 291 10.35 -13.99 -4.09
CA GLU A 291 9.63 -13.53 -5.29
C GLU A 291 8.42 -12.64 -4.91
N GLU A 292 7.76 -12.93 -3.79
CA GLU A 292 6.57 -12.22 -3.33
C GLU A 292 6.90 -10.84 -2.74
N CYS A 293 8.16 -10.60 -2.36
CA CYS A 293 8.58 -9.42 -1.61
C CYS A 293 8.26 -8.11 -2.35
N ALA A 294 8.52 -8.06 -3.66
CA ALA A 294 8.28 -6.86 -4.47
C ALA A 294 6.78 -6.53 -4.58
N ASP A 295 5.94 -7.55 -4.80
CA ASP A 295 4.51 -7.38 -4.97
C ASP A 295 3.82 -7.05 -3.63
N ILE A 296 4.24 -7.69 -2.53
CA ILE A 296 3.78 -7.36 -1.18
C ILE A 296 4.17 -5.93 -0.80
N ARG A 297 5.38 -5.48 -1.15
CA ARG A 297 5.79 -4.08 -0.94
C ARG A 297 4.84 -3.12 -1.66
N GLN A 298 4.47 -3.42 -2.91
CA GLN A 298 3.49 -2.59 -3.64
C GLN A 298 2.11 -2.60 -2.97
N ILE A 299 1.65 -3.75 -2.48
CA ILE A 299 0.37 -3.87 -1.76
C ILE A 299 0.38 -2.99 -0.51
N VAL A 300 1.46 -3.03 0.29
CA VAL A 300 1.60 -2.19 1.47
C VAL A 300 1.58 -0.71 1.08
N VAL A 301 2.38 -0.30 0.08
CA VAL A 301 2.39 1.09 -0.41
C VAL A 301 1.00 1.53 -0.84
N ARG A 302 0.29 0.74 -1.66
CA ARG A 302 -1.08 1.05 -2.10
C ARG A 302 -2.03 1.20 -0.92
N ALA A 303 -1.96 0.29 0.06
CA ALA A 303 -2.82 0.30 1.25
C ALA A 303 -2.67 1.59 2.08
N LEU A 304 -1.46 2.14 2.20
CA LEU A 304 -1.20 3.42 2.89
C LEU A 304 -2.00 4.58 2.28
N PHE A 305 -2.21 4.54 0.97
CA PHE A 305 -2.85 5.62 0.23
C PHE A 305 -4.35 5.40 -0.06
N VAL A 306 -4.93 4.24 0.29
CA VAL A 306 -6.34 3.92 0.06
C VAL A 306 -7.32 5.00 0.57
N PRO A 307 -7.13 5.58 1.78
CA PRO A 307 -8.03 6.65 2.24
C PRO A 307 -8.05 7.85 1.29
N TYR A 308 -6.89 8.29 0.81
CA TYR A 308 -6.76 9.43 -0.10
C TYR A 308 -7.28 9.09 -1.50
N VAL A 309 -7.06 7.86 -1.98
CA VAL A 309 -7.62 7.40 -3.26
C VAL A 309 -9.14 7.43 -3.22
N LYS A 310 -9.76 6.98 -2.11
CA LYS A 310 -11.22 7.05 -1.93
C LYS A 310 -11.73 8.49 -1.88
N GLU A 311 -11.01 9.38 -1.21
CA GLU A 311 -11.32 10.81 -1.15
C GLU A 311 -11.28 11.44 -2.57
N ILE A 312 -10.18 11.24 -3.31
CA ILE A 312 -10.02 11.74 -4.69
C ILE A 312 -11.07 11.14 -5.63
N ALA A 313 -11.39 9.85 -5.51
CA ALA A 313 -12.42 9.21 -6.32
C ALA A 313 -13.81 9.79 -6.06
N ALA A 314 -14.15 10.10 -4.80
CA ALA A 314 -15.42 10.73 -4.44
C ALA A 314 -15.53 12.16 -4.99
N ILE A 315 -14.44 12.92 -4.92
CA ILE A 315 -14.33 14.26 -5.53
C ILE A 315 -14.54 14.15 -7.05
N ASN A 316 -13.83 13.24 -7.72
CA ASN A 316 -13.93 13.03 -9.16
C ASN A 316 -15.33 12.59 -9.62
N LEU A 317 -16.02 11.77 -8.82
CA LEU A 317 -17.39 11.35 -9.13
C LEU A 317 -18.35 12.55 -9.10
N SER A 318 -18.23 13.40 -8.08
CA SER A 318 -19.04 14.61 -7.89
C SER A 318 -18.72 15.66 -8.98
N LEU A 319 -17.43 15.84 -9.30
CA LEU A 319 -16.99 16.72 -10.37
C LEU A 319 -17.57 16.31 -11.73
N LYS A 320 -17.58 15.01 -12.03
CA LYS A 320 -18.15 14.47 -13.27
C LYS A 320 -19.66 14.67 -13.34
N SER A 321 -20.40 14.58 -12.23
CA SER A 321 -21.83 14.89 -12.24
C SER A 321 -22.07 16.38 -12.48
N ASP A 322 -21.31 17.25 -11.83
CA ASP A 322 -21.48 18.70 -11.94
C ASP A 322 -21.08 19.22 -13.33
N LEU A 323 -20.04 18.66 -13.94
CA LEU A 323 -19.66 18.95 -15.32
C LEU A 323 -20.77 18.57 -16.32
N LYS A 324 -21.47 17.45 -16.10
CA LYS A 324 -22.63 17.07 -16.94
C LYS A 324 -23.77 18.09 -16.79
N VAL A 325 -24.05 18.53 -15.56
CA VAL A 325 -25.09 19.54 -15.29
C VAL A 325 -24.73 20.87 -15.98
N SER A 326 -23.49 21.34 -15.80
CA SER A 326 -23.01 22.63 -16.33
C SER A 326 -23.10 22.69 -17.85
N ARG A 327 -22.61 21.65 -18.54
CA ARG A 327 -22.65 21.58 -20.02
C ARG A 327 -24.07 21.66 -20.57
N VAL A 328 -25.03 21.08 -19.88
CA VAL A 328 -26.43 21.14 -20.31
C VAL A 328 -26.99 22.52 -20.07
N ARG A 329 -26.75 23.11 -18.91
CA ARG A 329 -27.21 24.48 -18.61
C ARG A 329 -26.69 25.46 -19.67
N GLU A 330 -25.40 25.41 -19.96
CA GLU A 330 -24.75 26.24 -20.99
C GLU A 330 -25.39 26.02 -22.38
N ALA A 331 -25.65 24.78 -22.76
CA ALA A 331 -26.28 24.48 -24.05
C ALA A 331 -27.75 24.97 -24.12
N LEU A 332 -28.51 24.88 -23.02
CA LEU A 332 -29.85 25.43 -22.93
C LEU A 332 -29.84 26.97 -22.97
N GLU A 333 -28.88 27.62 -22.32
CA GLU A 333 -28.74 29.08 -22.33
C GLU A 333 -28.30 29.62 -23.68
N LYS A 334 -27.28 29.03 -24.32
CA LYS A 334 -26.88 29.36 -25.71
C LYS A 334 -28.04 29.21 -26.69
N ALA A 335 -28.88 28.20 -26.49
CA ALA A 335 -30.08 28.02 -27.30
C ALA A 335 -31.16 29.08 -27.05
N ARG A 336 -31.30 29.59 -25.82
CA ARG A 336 -32.20 30.71 -25.49
C ARG A 336 -31.68 32.04 -26.03
N GLN A 337 -30.38 32.29 -25.94
CA GLN A 337 -29.74 33.55 -26.39
C GLN A 337 -29.75 33.72 -27.93
N LYS A 338 -29.68 32.62 -28.70
CA LYS A 338 -29.83 32.67 -30.16
C LYS A 338 -31.23 33.08 -30.65
N GLY A 339 -32.16 33.40 -29.74
CA GLY A 339 -33.50 33.86 -30.07
C GLY A 339 -34.36 32.79 -30.74
N ASP A 340 -33.95 31.51 -30.64
CA ASP A 340 -34.66 30.39 -31.25
C ASP A 340 -35.89 30.00 -30.42
N ARG A 341 -36.94 30.83 -30.51
CA ARG A 341 -38.25 30.65 -29.87
C ARG A 341 -39.14 29.64 -30.61
N ARG A 342 -38.65 29.05 -31.70
CA ARG A 342 -39.42 28.13 -32.57
C ARG A 342 -39.80 26.83 -31.85
N ASP A 343 -39.02 26.46 -30.83
CA ASP A 343 -39.12 25.19 -30.11
C ASP A 343 -39.61 25.36 -28.65
N ASP A 344 -40.07 26.56 -28.26
CA ASP A 344 -40.48 26.88 -26.87
C ASP A 344 -41.75 26.11 -26.43
N ASP A 345 -42.50 25.56 -27.39
CA ASP A 345 -43.70 24.75 -27.13
C ASP A 345 -43.41 23.24 -27.03
N LEU A 346 -42.16 22.80 -27.18
CA LEU A 346 -41.76 21.40 -27.04
C LEU A 346 -41.60 20.98 -25.57
N MET A 347 -42.09 19.78 -25.24
CA MET A 347 -41.98 19.23 -23.89
C MET A 347 -40.59 18.64 -23.65
N ILE A 348 -39.85 19.25 -22.72
CA ILE A 348 -38.58 18.75 -22.18
C ILE A 348 -38.85 17.63 -21.16
N ILE A 349 -38.23 16.47 -21.37
CA ILE A 349 -38.29 15.30 -20.49
C ILE A 349 -36.89 15.01 -19.96
N ASP A 350 -36.81 14.71 -18.66
CA ASP A 350 -35.55 14.44 -17.93
C ASP A 350 -34.48 15.50 -18.21
N HIS A 351 -34.90 16.76 -18.34
CA HIS A 351 -34.07 17.98 -18.50
C HIS A 351 -33.23 18.07 -19.79
N PHE A 352 -32.98 16.96 -20.49
CA PHE A 352 -32.03 16.88 -21.60
C PHE A 352 -32.67 16.48 -22.94
N TYR A 353 -33.91 15.99 -22.93
CA TYR A 353 -34.50 15.31 -24.08
C TYR A 353 -35.81 15.95 -24.53
N TYR A 354 -36.03 15.94 -25.84
CA TYR A 354 -37.36 16.04 -26.43
C TYR A 354 -37.89 14.64 -26.73
N GLN A 355 -39.17 14.42 -26.47
CA GLN A 355 -39.84 13.17 -26.80
C GLN A 355 -40.44 13.23 -28.20
N ILE A 356 -40.21 12.17 -28.97
CA ILE A 356 -40.80 11.96 -30.28
C ILE A 356 -42.05 11.10 -30.11
N GLU A 357 -43.18 11.59 -30.58
CA GLU A 357 -44.44 10.86 -30.55
C GLU A 357 -44.52 9.86 -31.69
N ASN A 358 -45.19 8.74 -31.45
CA ASN A 358 -45.50 7.71 -32.46
C ASN A 358 -44.28 7.05 -33.14
N HIS A 359 -43.08 7.17 -32.56
CA HIS A 359 -41.91 6.39 -32.98
C HIS A 359 -41.72 5.16 -32.08
N GLY A 360 -41.88 3.97 -32.65
CA GLY A 360 -41.77 2.70 -31.92
C GLY A 360 -42.82 2.57 -30.81
N THR A 361 -42.38 2.38 -29.57
CA THR A 361 -43.23 2.28 -28.36
C THR A 361 -43.61 3.64 -27.76
N GLY A 362 -43.23 4.76 -28.40
CA GLY A 362 -43.44 6.11 -27.88
C GLY A 362 -42.39 6.58 -26.86
N ASN A 363 -41.38 5.75 -26.56
CA ASN A 363 -40.27 6.08 -25.66
C ASN A 363 -38.98 6.45 -26.41
N THR A 364 -39.11 7.22 -27.49
CA THR A 364 -37.96 7.69 -28.27
C THR A 364 -37.67 9.14 -27.93
N TYR A 365 -36.40 9.43 -27.65
CA TYR A 365 -35.94 10.70 -27.11
C TYR A 365 -34.74 11.21 -27.92
N ILE A 366 -34.71 12.50 -28.23
CA ILE A 366 -33.57 13.16 -28.86
C ILE A 366 -33.00 14.23 -27.94
N PHE A 367 -31.68 14.35 -27.88
CA PHE A 367 -31.03 15.42 -27.10
C PHE A 367 -31.44 16.79 -27.63
N ILE A 368 -31.77 17.71 -26.73
CA ILE A 368 -32.22 19.08 -27.09
C ILE A 368 -31.16 19.80 -27.93
N VAL A 369 -29.89 19.66 -27.56
CA VAL A 369 -28.76 20.29 -28.26
C VAL A 369 -28.66 19.79 -29.71
N ASP A 370 -28.79 18.48 -29.87
CA ASP A 370 -28.72 17.82 -31.18
C ASP A 370 -29.89 18.24 -32.06
N TYR A 371 -31.12 18.22 -31.52
CA TYR A 371 -32.32 18.65 -32.23
C TYR A 371 -32.23 20.11 -32.70
N LYS A 372 -31.78 21.02 -31.83
CA LYS A 372 -31.64 22.45 -32.18
C LYS A 372 -30.55 22.70 -33.21
N ASN A 373 -29.51 21.87 -33.25
CA ASN A 373 -28.44 21.95 -34.24
C ASN A 373 -28.84 21.34 -35.61
N LEU A 374 -29.98 20.64 -35.71
CA LEU A 374 -30.49 20.17 -37.00
C LEU A 374 -30.90 21.35 -37.88
N LYS A 375 -30.55 21.28 -39.17
CA LYS A 375 -31.02 22.23 -40.17
C LYS A 375 -32.48 21.96 -40.50
N GLU A 376 -33.23 23.04 -40.76
CA GLU A 376 -34.57 22.93 -41.35
C GLU A 376 -34.47 22.36 -42.75
N TYR A 377 -35.39 21.46 -43.08
CA TYR A 377 -35.41 20.76 -44.35
C TYR A 377 -35.44 21.71 -45.56
N SER A 378 -34.38 21.66 -46.36
CA SER A 378 -34.32 22.25 -47.71
C SER A 378 -33.96 21.15 -48.70
N PRO A 379 -34.59 21.08 -49.89
CA PRO A 379 -34.37 20.02 -50.87
C PRO A 379 -32.94 19.94 -51.43
N LYS A 380 -32.03 20.84 -51.02
CA LYS A 380 -30.60 20.86 -51.39
C LYS A 380 -29.65 20.51 -50.24
N ASP A 381 -30.15 20.29 -49.01
CA ASP A 381 -29.31 20.08 -47.82
C ASP A 381 -29.05 18.60 -47.52
N VAL A 382 -27.79 18.29 -47.16
CA VAL A 382 -27.33 16.94 -46.76
C VAL A 382 -27.92 16.56 -45.40
N PRO A 383 -28.38 15.30 -45.19
CA PRO A 383 -28.92 14.85 -43.92
C PRO A 383 -27.89 14.94 -42.81
N ALA A 384 -28.32 15.31 -41.61
CA ALA A 384 -27.49 15.08 -40.44
C ALA A 384 -27.43 13.57 -40.19
N THR A 385 -26.22 13.04 -40.03
CA THR A 385 -26.04 11.63 -39.66
C THR A 385 -26.15 11.53 -38.14
N GLY A 386 -26.99 10.62 -37.67
CA GLY A 386 -27.20 10.34 -36.26
C GLY A 386 -27.15 8.85 -35.96
N VAL A 387 -27.23 8.56 -34.68
CA VAL A 387 -27.21 7.21 -34.14
C VAL A 387 -28.34 7.07 -33.14
N MET A 388 -29.02 5.93 -33.21
CA MET A 388 -30.11 5.56 -32.34
C MET A 388 -29.72 4.32 -31.54
N TYR A 389 -29.83 4.38 -30.22
CA TYR A 389 -29.44 3.30 -29.33
C TYR A 389 -30.36 3.20 -28.12
N ALA A 390 -30.42 2.04 -27.47
CA ALA A 390 -31.17 1.87 -26.23
C ALA A 390 -30.43 2.53 -25.05
N ASP A 391 -31.14 3.24 -24.19
CA ASP A 391 -30.56 3.92 -23.02
C ASP A 391 -29.88 2.88 -22.09
N PRO A 392 -28.57 2.99 -21.82
CA PRO A 392 -27.84 2.08 -20.94
C PRO A 392 -28.42 1.99 -19.52
N LEU A 393 -29.11 3.03 -19.06
CA LEU A 393 -29.74 3.09 -17.74
C LEU A 393 -31.20 2.60 -17.76
N ASN A 394 -31.86 2.62 -18.93
CA ASN A 394 -33.26 2.18 -19.07
C ASN A 394 -33.53 1.58 -20.46
N PRO A 395 -33.42 0.25 -20.62
CA PRO A 395 -33.52 -0.41 -21.93
C PRO A 395 -34.85 -0.23 -22.68
N LYS A 396 -35.90 0.27 -22.01
CA LYS A 396 -37.21 0.58 -22.62
C LYS A 396 -37.24 1.93 -23.33
N ARG A 397 -36.18 2.72 -23.22
CA ARG A 397 -36.03 4.04 -23.84
C ARG A 397 -35.01 3.97 -24.97
N THR A 398 -35.30 4.68 -26.05
CA THR A 398 -34.43 4.80 -27.21
C THR A 398 -33.94 6.24 -27.31
N ILE A 399 -32.63 6.45 -27.37
CA ILE A 399 -31.99 7.76 -27.43
C ILE A 399 -31.41 7.98 -28.83
N ILE A 400 -31.63 9.17 -29.38
CA ILE A 400 -31.08 9.64 -30.64
C ILE A 400 -30.01 10.70 -30.36
N ARG A 401 -28.83 10.55 -30.98
CA ARG A 401 -27.76 11.53 -30.98
C ARG A 401 -27.28 11.87 -32.38
N THR A 402 -26.95 13.14 -32.60
CA THR A 402 -26.29 13.60 -33.84
C THR A 402 -24.79 13.66 -33.64
N PHE A 403 -24.00 13.24 -34.63
CA PHE A 403 -22.54 13.36 -34.58
C PHE A 403 -22.03 14.07 -35.83
N SER A 404 -21.10 14.99 -35.66
CA SER A 404 -20.43 15.67 -36.76
C SER A 404 -19.40 14.78 -37.48
N ASP A 405 -18.91 13.72 -36.82
CA ASP A 405 -17.90 12.80 -37.33
C ASP A 405 -18.36 11.34 -37.18
N ALA A 406 -18.62 10.67 -38.31
CA ALA A 406 -19.13 9.30 -38.37
C ALA A 406 -18.12 8.22 -37.89
N THR A 407 -16.86 8.60 -37.69
CA THR A 407 -15.73 7.75 -37.28
C THR A 407 -15.58 7.59 -35.76
N LYS A 408 -16.28 8.38 -34.93
CA LYS A 408 -16.26 8.27 -33.45
C LYS A 408 -17.18 7.16 -32.89
N MET A 409 -17.70 6.27 -33.74
CA MET A 409 -18.71 5.27 -33.36
C MET A 409 -18.11 3.95 -32.85
N LYS A 410 -18.25 3.67 -31.54
CA LYS A 410 -18.13 2.32 -30.97
C LYS A 410 -19.10 2.14 -29.79
N GLU A 411 -20.41 2.11 -30.06
CA GLU A 411 -21.37 1.53 -29.10
C GLU A 411 -22.02 0.31 -29.76
N GLN A 412 -21.90 -0.86 -29.12
CA GLN A 412 -22.51 -2.11 -29.59
C GLN A 412 -24.04 -1.99 -29.52
N GLY A 413 -24.74 -2.27 -30.62
CA GLY A 413 -26.21 -2.23 -30.68
C GLY A 413 -26.82 -0.91 -31.14
N ALA A 414 -26.02 0.01 -31.69
CA ALA A 414 -26.48 1.32 -32.15
C ALA A 414 -26.80 1.33 -33.67
N GLU A 415 -27.99 1.78 -34.05
CA GLU A 415 -28.47 1.87 -35.44
C GLU A 415 -28.14 3.25 -36.05
N ARG A 416 -27.66 3.27 -37.28
CA ARG A 416 -27.40 4.53 -38.00
C ARG A 416 -28.69 5.09 -38.58
N VAL A 417 -28.95 6.36 -38.31
CA VAL A 417 -30.14 7.06 -38.78
C VAL A 417 -29.77 8.37 -39.47
N THR A 418 -30.56 8.75 -40.46
CA THR A 418 -30.52 10.09 -41.06
C THR A 418 -31.61 10.95 -40.44
N LEU A 419 -31.24 12.17 -40.04
CA LEU A 419 -32.08 13.06 -39.26
C LEU A 419 -32.26 14.40 -39.97
N TYR A 420 -33.51 14.85 -40.03
CA TYR A 420 -33.90 16.20 -40.47
C TYR A 420 -35.03 16.72 -39.62
N ARG A 421 -35.20 18.04 -39.54
CA ARG A 421 -36.38 18.65 -38.91
C ARG A 421 -37.15 19.56 -39.85
N ASP A 422 -38.46 19.62 -39.66
CA ASP A 422 -39.30 20.72 -40.11
C ASP A 422 -39.81 21.50 -38.88
N GLU A 423 -40.68 22.49 -39.08
CA GLU A 423 -41.21 23.33 -37.98
C GLU A 423 -41.95 22.55 -36.87
N LYS A 424 -42.40 21.31 -37.12
CA LYS A 424 -43.27 20.55 -36.19
C LYS A 424 -42.88 19.09 -35.97
N ASN A 425 -41.97 18.55 -36.76
CA ASN A 425 -41.72 17.12 -36.85
C ASN A 425 -40.22 16.84 -37.03
N LEU A 426 -39.81 15.69 -36.53
CA LEU A 426 -38.51 15.09 -36.80
C LEU A 426 -38.67 14.00 -37.86
N TYR A 427 -37.83 14.03 -38.89
CA TYR A 427 -37.73 12.99 -39.88
C TYR A 427 -36.58 12.05 -39.51
N ILE A 428 -36.88 10.77 -39.38
CA ILE A 428 -35.92 9.70 -39.12
C ILE A 428 -35.95 8.78 -40.34
N ASN A 429 -34.83 8.65 -41.05
CA ASN A 429 -34.75 7.85 -42.28
C ASN A 429 -35.83 8.21 -43.32
N GLY A 430 -36.16 9.50 -43.41
CA GLY A 430 -37.19 10.02 -44.33
C GLY A 430 -38.64 9.85 -43.86
N VAL A 431 -38.88 9.19 -42.72
CA VAL A 431 -40.22 9.03 -42.14
C VAL A 431 -40.49 10.14 -41.12
N ARG A 432 -41.67 10.77 -41.22
CA ARG A 432 -42.08 11.91 -40.40
C ARG A 432 -42.66 11.48 -39.07
N PHE A 433 -42.12 12.01 -37.97
CA PHE A 433 -42.62 11.81 -36.61
C PHE A 433 -42.90 13.13 -35.89
N PRO A 434 -44.09 13.32 -35.29
CA PRO A 434 -44.41 14.53 -34.54
C PRO A 434 -43.62 14.60 -33.22
N MET A 435 -43.25 15.81 -32.82
CA MET A 435 -42.60 16.06 -31.52
C MET A 435 -43.66 16.36 -30.46
N ARG A 436 -43.44 15.88 -29.23
CA ARG A 436 -44.37 16.13 -28.11
C ARG A 436 -44.34 17.62 -27.71
N ARG A 437 -45.52 18.25 -27.70
CA ARG A 437 -45.72 19.67 -27.36
C ARG A 437 -46.49 19.86 -26.07
N LEU A 438 -46.28 21.00 -25.43
CA LEU A 438 -47.05 21.47 -24.26
C LEU A 438 -48.48 21.80 -24.70
N LYS A 439 -49.49 21.32 -23.96
CA LYS A 439 -50.90 21.64 -24.21
C LYS A 439 -51.24 23.05 -23.71
N ARG A 440 -52.28 23.68 -24.28
CA ARG A 440 -52.78 24.99 -23.82
C ARG A 440 -53.10 24.94 -22.31
N GLY A 441 -52.33 25.68 -21.51
CA GLY A 441 -52.46 25.74 -20.05
C GLY A 441 -51.43 24.89 -19.27
N GLU A 442 -50.67 24.02 -19.93
CA GLU A 442 -49.50 23.37 -19.32
C GLU A 442 -48.34 24.36 -19.25
N GLN A 443 -48.00 24.78 -18.02
CA GLN A 443 -46.74 25.46 -17.79
C GLN A 443 -45.63 24.43 -17.71
N GLN A 444 -44.56 24.64 -18.46
CA GLN A 444 -43.34 23.86 -18.32
C GLN A 444 -42.65 24.23 -17.00
N GLN A 445 -43.02 23.52 -15.94
CA GLN A 445 -42.23 23.53 -14.71
C GLN A 445 -40.92 22.79 -15.00
N LEU A 446 -39.91 23.51 -15.46
CA LEU A 446 -38.52 23.10 -15.33
C LEU A 446 -38.18 23.13 -13.84
N TRP A 447 -38.69 22.14 -13.09
CA TRP A 447 -38.23 21.88 -11.74
C TRP A 447 -36.75 21.46 -11.85
N LEU A 448 -35.86 22.44 -11.71
CA LEU A 448 -34.43 22.25 -11.47
C LEU A 448 -34.15 21.51 -10.15
N GLY A 449 -35.19 21.22 -9.38
CA GLY A 449 -35.13 20.76 -7.99
C GLY A 449 -34.66 19.33 -7.78
N ASN A 450 -33.72 18.83 -8.59
CA ASN A 450 -32.81 17.74 -8.23
C ASN A 450 -31.42 17.85 -8.90
N MET A 451 -31.13 18.91 -9.67
CA MET A 451 -29.82 19.15 -10.30
C MET A 451 -29.30 20.54 -9.96
N THR A 452 -29.08 20.76 -8.67
CA THR A 452 -28.25 21.86 -8.18
C THR A 452 -26.79 21.51 -8.45
N LEU A 453 -26.04 22.40 -9.11
CA LEU A 453 -24.58 22.38 -9.01
C LEU A 453 -24.28 22.38 -7.51
N THR A 454 -23.44 21.46 -7.05
CA THR A 454 -23.04 21.51 -5.67
C THR A 454 -22.19 22.77 -5.47
N ASP A 455 -22.41 23.51 -4.39
CA ASP A 455 -21.60 24.69 -4.03
C ASP A 455 -20.23 24.26 -3.43
N ARG A 456 -19.68 23.16 -3.95
CA ARG A 456 -18.45 22.56 -3.48
C ARG A 456 -17.27 23.27 -4.10
N ASP A 457 -16.35 23.69 -3.25
CA ASP A 457 -15.06 24.19 -3.70
C ASP A 457 -14.11 23.03 -3.98
N TYR A 458 -14.28 22.43 -5.17
CA TYR A 458 -13.46 21.33 -5.65
C TYR A 458 -11.97 21.67 -5.71
N GLU A 459 -11.59 22.94 -5.86
CA GLU A 459 -10.18 23.34 -5.91
C GLU A 459 -9.55 23.21 -4.52
N THR A 460 -10.22 23.75 -3.49
CA THR A 460 -9.78 23.64 -2.09
C THR A 460 -9.82 22.19 -1.59
N GLU A 461 -10.83 21.39 -1.97
CA GLU A 461 -10.89 19.96 -1.62
C GLU A 461 -9.71 19.17 -2.23
N LEU A 462 -9.38 19.40 -3.51
CA LEU A 462 -8.25 18.76 -4.18
C LEU A 462 -6.89 19.24 -3.64
N GLU A 463 -6.76 20.52 -3.28
CA GLU A 463 -5.55 21.07 -2.65
C GLU A 463 -5.33 20.46 -1.26
N THR A 464 -6.38 20.38 -0.45
CA THR A 464 -6.32 19.74 0.88
C THR A 464 -5.91 18.27 0.77
N ALA A 465 -6.46 17.53 -0.20
CA ALA A 465 -6.09 16.14 -0.44
C ALA A 465 -4.62 16.01 -0.88
N HIS A 466 -4.16 16.92 -1.76
CA HIS A 466 -2.76 16.96 -2.19
C HIS A 466 -1.80 17.23 -1.03
N ASP A 467 -2.07 18.23 -0.20
CA ASP A 467 -1.22 18.60 0.94
C ASP A 467 -1.12 17.48 1.97
N ARG A 468 -2.20 16.73 2.20
CA ARG A 468 -2.18 15.56 3.07
C ARG A 468 -1.31 14.42 2.51
N ILE A 469 -1.35 14.20 1.19
CA ILE A 469 -0.48 13.21 0.53
C ILE A 469 0.99 13.63 0.66
N GLU A 470 1.31 14.90 0.38
CA GLU A 470 2.68 15.41 0.51
C GLU A 470 3.19 15.35 1.96
N LYS A 471 2.32 15.66 2.93
CA LYS A 471 2.63 15.49 4.35
C LYS A 471 2.95 14.04 4.69
N LEU A 472 2.14 13.07 4.24
CA LEU A 472 2.41 11.65 4.48
C LEU A 472 3.74 11.21 3.85
N VAL A 473 4.06 11.68 2.63
CA VAL A 473 5.33 11.39 1.96
C VAL A 473 6.51 11.95 2.73
N LYS A 474 6.38 13.17 3.28
CA LYS A 474 7.38 13.76 4.15
C LYS A 474 7.55 12.98 5.46
N ASP A 475 6.45 12.61 6.10
CA ASP A 475 6.50 11.84 7.35
C ASP A 475 7.11 10.44 7.11
N LEU A 476 6.90 9.85 5.93
CA LEU A 476 7.55 8.60 5.49
C LEU A 476 9.07 8.80 5.29
N SER A 477 9.51 9.91 4.72
CA SER A 477 10.94 10.14 4.48
C SER A 477 11.73 10.41 5.75
N GLU A 478 11.08 10.89 6.81
CA GLU A 478 11.65 11.12 8.14
C GLU A 478 11.74 9.86 9.03
N ASN A 479 11.16 8.74 8.58
CA ASN A 479 11.21 7.46 9.30
C ASN A 479 12.57 6.77 9.09
N ILE A 480 13.24 6.43 10.18
CA ILE A 480 14.60 5.87 10.17
C ILE A 480 14.69 4.44 9.64
N PHE A 481 13.57 3.71 9.59
CA PHE A 481 13.52 2.31 9.14
C PHE A 481 13.07 2.15 7.68
N ILE A 482 12.85 3.25 6.97
CA ILE A 482 12.45 3.24 5.56
C ILE A 482 13.70 3.39 4.70
N SER A 483 13.92 2.42 3.80
CA SER A 483 15.09 2.42 2.91
C SER A 483 14.95 3.44 1.77
N GLU A 484 16.06 3.80 1.13
CA GLU A 484 16.03 4.66 -0.06
C GLU A 484 15.30 4.01 -1.24
N GLU A 485 15.34 2.68 -1.36
CA GLU A 485 14.54 1.95 -2.35
C GLU A 485 13.04 2.10 -2.09
N ASP A 486 12.62 2.06 -0.83
CA ASP A 486 11.22 2.25 -0.45
C ASP A 486 10.75 3.68 -0.75
N LYS A 487 11.59 4.69 -0.47
CA LYS A 487 11.29 6.09 -0.82
C LYS A 487 11.08 6.26 -2.32
N LYS A 488 11.91 5.61 -3.15
CA LYS A 488 11.74 5.59 -4.62
C LYS A 488 10.42 4.92 -5.01
N GLY A 489 10.07 3.79 -4.41
CA GLY A 489 8.81 3.09 -4.66
C GLY A 489 7.56 3.92 -4.31
N VAL A 490 7.58 4.59 -3.16
CA VAL A 490 6.52 5.51 -2.74
C VAL A 490 6.40 6.69 -3.71
N ALA A 491 7.53 7.29 -4.12
CA ALA A 491 7.54 8.42 -5.05
C ALA A 491 6.94 8.06 -6.42
N GLN A 492 7.21 6.86 -6.94
CA GLN A 492 6.62 6.37 -8.19
C GLN A 492 5.10 6.22 -8.08
N TYR A 493 4.60 5.67 -6.97
CA TYR A 493 3.16 5.52 -6.75
C TYR A 493 2.47 6.88 -6.60
N VAL A 494 3.04 7.78 -5.80
CA VAL A 494 2.53 9.14 -5.59
C VAL A 494 2.53 9.94 -6.89
N ALA A 495 3.50 9.75 -7.79
CA ALA A 495 3.48 10.38 -9.11
C ALA A 495 2.23 10.02 -9.93
N THR A 496 1.68 8.82 -9.75
CA THR A 496 0.42 8.40 -10.38
C THR A 496 -0.76 9.15 -9.79
N LEU A 497 -0.82 9.28 -8.45
CA LEU A 497 -1.86 10.06 -7.77
C LEU A 497 -1.81 11.54 -8.12
N ARG A 498 -0.61 12.13 -8.20
CA ARG A 498 -0.40 13.52 -8.64
C ARG A 498 -0.95 13.75 -10.05
N LYS A 499 -0.78 12.78 -10.97
CA LYS A 499 -1.38 12.86 -12.31
C LYS A 499 -2.90 12.86 -12.23
N GLU A 500 -3.52 11.98 -11.43
CA GLU A 500 -4.97 11.95 -11.27
C GLU A 500 -5.53 13.27 -10.71
N ILE A 501 -4.88 13.86 -9.71
CA ILE A 501 -5.25 15.17 -9.17
C ILE A 501 -5.11 16.27 -10.24
N ALA A 502 -4.05 16.22 -11.06
CA ALA A 502 -3.86 17.18 -12.15
C ALA A 502 -4.98 17.10 -13.20
N TRP A 503 -5.41 15.89 -13.58
CA TRP A 503 -6.56 15.70 -14.46
C TRP A 503 -7.86 16.25 -13.85
N ALA A 504 -8.08 16.00 -12.55
CA ALA A 504 -9.23 16.55 -11.83
C ALA A 504 -9.23 18.08 -11.83
N ARG A 505 -8.07 18.73 -11.62
CA ARG A 505 -7.92 20.20 -11.69
C ARG A 505 -8.26 20.76 -13.08
N VAL A 506 -7.87 20.07 -14.15
CA VAL A 506 -8.27 20.47 -15.52
C VAL A 506 -9.78 20.42 -15.68
N ASP A 507 -10.43 19.40 -15.13
CA ASP A 507 -11.88 19.25 -15.17
C ASP A 507 -12.60 20.32 -14.31
N VAL A 508 -12.05 20.72 -13.15
CA VAL A 508 -12.53 21.87 -12.37
C VAL A 508 -12.46 23.17 -13.17
N ARG A 509 -11.36 23.41 -13.90
CA ARG A 509 -11.24 24.62 -14.75
C ARG A 509 -12.30 24.65 -15.84
N LYS A 510 -12.62 23.51 -16.47
CA LYS A 510 -13.73 23.44 -17.46
C LYS A 510 -15.09 23.79 -16.85
N LEU A 511 -15.28 23.50 -15.56
CA LEU A 511 -16.51 23.84 -14.86
C LEU A 511 -16.60 25.34 -14.56
N ARG A 512 -15.48 25.96 -14.14
CA ARG A 512 -15.40 27.40 -13.84
C ARG A 512 -15.39 28.30 -15.08
N TYR A 513 -14.72 27.88 -16.16
CA TYR A 513 -14.49 28.69 -17.36
C TYR A 513 -15.31 28.22 -18.58
N SER A 514 -16.58 27.86 -18.38
CA SER A 514 -17.50 27.58 -19.51
C SER A 514 -17.78 28.80 -20.42
N ASP A 515 -17.14 29.95 -20.15
CA ASP A 515 -17.33 31.22 -20.85
C ASP A 515 -16.30 31.52 -21.97
N GLU A 516 -15.25 30.73 -22.20
CA GLU A 516 -14.26 31.04 -23.25
C GLU A 516 -14.03 29.87 -24.22
N SER A 517 -14.92 29.70 -25.20
CA SER A 517 -14.66 28.96 -26.45
C SER A 517 -15.55 29.46 -27.58
#